data_AF-A0A931WED6-F1
#
_entry.id   AF-A0A931WED6-F1
#
_cell.length_a   1.000
_cell.length_b   1.000
_cell.length_c   1.000
_cell.angle_alpha   90.00
_cell.angle_beta   90.00
_cell.angle_gamma   90.00
#
_symmetry.space_group_name_H-M   'P 1'
#
loop_
_entity.id
_entity.type
_entity.pdbx_description
1 polymer ?
#
loop_
_entity_poly.entity_id
_entity_poly.type
_entity_poly.pdbx_seq_one_letter_code
_entity_poly.pdbx_strand_id
1 'polypeptide(L)'
;KPFRACVPLEERPRNDVDIYLRNVEEIQHNCKHDFRFLEPPDLRESKVKDVFIAFQADWDPLTEPKKVKLQCLRCSLQKVCDSLETCFRCLYEGGFEKSDFLHRRGTYFGEGYSYYRVRLYKCPKCGLQMVADEWDQ
;
A
#
# COMPACT_ATOMS: atom_id res chain seq x y z
N LYS A 1 49.80 10.91 0.65
CA LYS A 1 48.61 11.77 0.46
C LYS A 1 47.78 11.66 1.74
N PRO A 2 47.56 12.75 2.50
CA PRO A 2 46.77 12.63 3.73
C PRO A 2 45.31 12.37 3.35
N PHE A 3 44.69 11.42 4.04
CA PHE A 3 43.26 11.17 3.96
C PHE A 3 42.53 12.45 4.40
N ARG A 4 41.68 13.00 3.53
CA ARG A 4 40.76 14.07 3.92
C ARG A 4 39.84 13.49 4.99
N ALA A 5 39.91 14.03 6.20
CA ALA A 5 38.89 13.79 7.21
C ALA A 5 37.54 14.19 6.62
N CYS A 6 36.60 13.25 6.51
CA CYS A 6 35.21 13.57 6.25
C CYS A 6 34.70 14.33 7.48
N VAL A 7 34.49 15.64 7.33
CA VAL A 7 33.80 16.45 8.33
C VAL A 7 32.37 15.90 8.46
N PRO A 8 31.89 15.60 9.67
CA PRO A 8 30.52 15.17 9.90
C PRO A 8 29.51 16.13 9.25
N LEU A 9 28.41 15.59 8.74
CA LEU A 9 27.37 16.37 8.03
C LEU A 9 26.81 17.51 8.89
N GLU A 10 26.87 17.38 10.22
CA GLU A 10 26.38 18.35 11.19
C GLU A 10 27.34 19.53 11.40
N GLU A 11 28.64 19.37 11.09
CA GLU A 11 29.69 20.35 11.35
C GLU A 11 30.03 21.22 10.13
N ARG A 12 29.46 20.91 8.96
CA ARG A 12 29.67 21.72 7.75
C ARG A 12 28.76 22.96 7.71
N PRO A 13 29.23 24.08 7.15
CA PRO A 13 28.36 25.20 6.82
C PRO A 13 27.23 24.73 5.89
N ARG A 14 25.99 25.17 6.18
CA ARG A 14 24.83 24.86 5.33
C ARG A 14 25.08 25.39 3.93
N ASN A 15 24.95 24.52 2.94
CA ASN A 15 25.00 24.91 1.53
C ASN A 15 23.58 25.13 1.01
N ASP A 16 23.47 25.57 -0.23
CA ASP A 16 22.17 25.82 -0.86
C ASP A 16 21.29 24.56 -0.87
N VAL A 17 21.88 23.37 -1.05
CA VAL A 17 21.15 22.09 -1.03
C VAL A 17 20.46 21.86 0.31
N ASP A 18 21.13 22.17 1.43
CA ASP A 18 20.54 22.03 2.77
C ASP A 18 19.36 22.98 2.98
N ILE A 19 19.50 24.22 2.47
CA ILE A 19 18.43 25.22 2.51
C ILE A 19 17.24 24.75 1.68
N TYR A 20 17.49 24.22 0.47
CA TYR A 20 16.45 23.67 -0.39
C TYR A 20 15.73 22.47 0.26
N LEU A 21 16.46 21.52 0.83
CA LEU A 21 15.87 20.35 1.48
C LEU A 21 14.98 20.75 2.66
N ARG A 22 15.44 21.69 3.50
CA ARG A 22 14.63 22.22 4.60
C ARG A 22 13.36 22.91 4.10
N ASN A 23 13.46 23.71 3.04
CA ASN A 23 12.29 24.36 2.46
C ASN A 23 11.28 23.33 1.92
N VAL A 24 11.76 22.23 1.33
CA VAL A 24 10.91 21.11 0.89
C VAL A 24 10.22 20.47 2.10
N GLU A 25 10.94 20.19 3.18
CA GLU A 25 10.37 19.65 4.42
C GLU A 25 9.31 20.58 5.01
N GLU A 26 9.56 21.88 5.06
CA GLU A 26 8.61 22.89 5.56
C GLU A 26 7.35 22.95 4.68
N ILE A 27 7.49 22.89 3.35
CA ILE A 27 6.35 22.80 2.42
C ILE A 27 5.56 21.53 2.67
N GLN A 28 6.23 20.39 2.81
CA GLN A 28 5.57 19.10 3.01
C GLN A 28 4.83 19.05 4.36
N HIS A 29 5.44 19.57 5.43
CA HIS A 29 4.86 19.58 6.77
C HIS A 29 3.60 20.47 6.86
N ASN A 30 3.59 21.60 6.16
CA ASN A 30 2.46 22.53 6.15
C ASN A 30 1.43 22.21 5.05
N CYS A 31 1.64 21.15 4.27
CA CYS A 31 0.77 20.80 3.15
C CYS A 31 -0.51 20.11 3.64
N LYS A 32 -1.67 20.62 3.23
CA LYS A 32 -2.92 19.85 3.26
C LYS A 32 -2.87 18.83 2.12
N HIS A 33 -2.36 17.63 2.40
CA HIS A 33 -2.10 16.62 1.38
C HIS A 33 -3.34 16.22 0.58
N ASP A 34 -3.18 16.09 -0.74
CA ASP A 34 -4.16 15.51 -1.67
C ASP A 34 -3.45 14.35 -2.38
N PHE A 35 -3.43 13.19 -1.72
CA PHE A 35 -2.78 11.99 -2.22
C PHE A 35 -3.61 11.37 -3.34
N ARG A 36 -2.92 10.98 -4.42
CA ARG A 36 -3.50 10.23 -5.55
C ARG A 36 -2.60 9.07 -5.90
N PHE A 37 -3.17 8.06 -6.55
CA PHE A 37 -2.39 7.00 -7.17
C PHE A 37 -1.47 7.57 -8.23
N LEU A 38 -0.18 7.25 -8.13
CA LEU A 38 0.77 7.56 -9.19
C LEU A 38 0.48 6.69 -10.41
N GLU A 39 0.14 5.43 -10.15
CA GLU A 39 -0.26 4.43 -11.13
C GLU A 39 -1.50 3.69 -10.60
N PRO A 40 -2.50 3.38 -11.45
CA PRO A 40 -3.64 2.58 -11.04
C PRO A 40 -3.16 1.25 -10.45
N PRO A 41 -3.67 0.82 -9.28
CA PRO A 41 -3.26 -0.46 -8.72
C PRO A 41 -3.77 -1.58 -9.63
N ASP A 42 -2.88 -2.49 -10.03
CA ASP A 42 -3.23 -3.70 -10.76
C ASP A 42 -3.99 -4.64 -9.82
N LEU A 43 -5.31 -4.45 -9.70
CA LEU A 43 -6.16 -5.31 -8.90
C LEU A 43 -6.98 -6.17 -9.83
N ARG A 44 -6.75 -7.48 -9.74
CA ARG A 44 -7.47 -8.45 -10.56
C ARG A 44 -8.81 -8.74 -9.90
N GLU A 45 -9.85 -8.83 -10.72
CA GLU A 45 -11.15 -9.26 -10.22
C GLU A 45 -11.13 -10.76 -9.89
N SER A 46 -11.87 -11.11 -8.84
CA SER A 46 -12.15 -12.51 -8.50
C SER A 46 -13.22 -13.09 -9.44
N LYS A 47 -13.52 -14.37 -9.30
CA LYS A 47 -14.66 -15.01 -9.97
C LYS A 47 -16.01 -14.45 -9.53
N VAL A 48 -16.08 -13.90 -8.31
CA VAL A 48 -17.26 -13.17 -7.83
C VAL A 48 -17.17 -11.74 -8.32
N LYS A 49 -18.22 -11.31 -9.01
CA LYS A 49 -18.33 -9.96 -9.57
C LYS A 49 -18.18 -8.90 -8.48
N ASP A 50 -17.50 -7.80 -8.80
CA ASP A 50 -17.29 -6.65 -7.91
C ASP A 50 -16.43 -6.94 -6.66
N VAL A 51 -15.74 -8.09 -6.64
CA VAL A 51 -14.81 -8.51 -5.60
C VAL A 51 -13.41 -8.64 -6.18
N PHE A 52 -12.42 -7.99 -5.57
CA PHE A 52 -11.05 -7.92 -6.07
C PHE A 52 -10.09 -8.81 -5.29
N ILE A 53 -9.06 -9.32 -5.94
CA ILE A 53 -8.03 -10.15 -5.31
C ILE A 53 -6.96 -9.24 -4.71
N ALA A 54 -6.88 -9.22 -3.37
CA ALA A 54 -5.80 -8.56 -2.65
C ALA A 54 -4.53 -9.41 -2.60
N PHE A 55 -4.71 -10.71 -2.35
CA PHE A 55 -3.61 -11.67 -2.15
C PHE A 55 -4.08 -13.10 -2.50
N GLN A 56 -3.24 -13.86 -3.20
CA GLN A 56 -3.47 -15.27 -3.54
C GLN A 56 -2.15 -16.01 -3.38
N ALA A 57 -2.11 -17.04 -2.53
CA ALA A 57 -0.89 -17.70 -2.06
C ALA A 57 -0.10 -18.46 -3.16
N ASP A 58 -0.74 -18.78 -4.28
CA ASP A 58 -0.13 -19.55 -5.37
C ASP A 58 0.47 -18.67 -6.48
N TRP A 59 0.41 -17.34 -6.32
CA TRP A 59 1.05 -16.36 -7.21
C TRP A 59 2.26 -15.72 -6.54
N ASP A 60 3.44 -16.20 -6.92
CA ASP A 60 4.77 -15.62 -6.62
C ASP A 60 5.22 -15.78 -5.14
N PRO A 61 6.52 -16.01 -4.83
CA PRO A 61 7.00 -16.21 -3.46
C PRO A 61 6.97 -14.97 -2.56
N LEU A 62 6.42 -13.85 -3.02
CA LEU A 62 6.22 -12.67 -2.19
C LEU A 62 4.81 -12.72 -1.58
N THR A 63 4.74 -13.40 -0.44
CA THR A 63 3.63 -13.56 0.51
C THR A 63 3.00 -12.26 1.06
N GLU A 64 3.17 -11.12 0.38
CA GLU A 64 2.78 -9.80 0.88
C GLU A 64 1.62 -9.22 0.06
N PRO A 65 0.69 -8.49 0.69
CA PRO A 65 -0.31 -7.74 -0.04
C PRO A 65 0.36 -6.71 -0.98
N LYS A 66 -0.33 -6.35 -2.07
CA LYS A 66 0.22 -5.41 -3.05
C LYS A 66 0.50 -4.05 -2.40
N LYS A 67 1.72 -3.55 -2.58
CA LYS A 67 2.13 -2.19 -2.20
C LYS A 67 1.75 -1.20 -3.31
N VAL A 68 1.02 -0.14 -2.94
CA VAL A 68 0.57 0.91 -3.85
C VAL A 68 1.28 2.22 -3.53
N LYS A 69 1.67 2.96 -4.58
CA LYS A 69 2.34 4.26 -4.45
C LYS A 69 1.35 5.39 -4.61
N LEU A 70 1.34 6.28 -3.63
CA LEU A 70 0.56 7.51 -3.64
C LEU A 70 1.49 8.72 -3.71
N GLN A 71 1.06 9.76 -4.41
CA GLN A 71 1.75 11.04 -4.49
C GLN A 71 0.79 12.19 -4.15
N CYS A 72 1.22 13.11 -3.30
CA CYS A 72 0.51 14.34 -3.05
C CYS A 72 0.64 15.28 -4.26
N LEU A 73 -0.48 15.71 -4.86
CA LEU A 73 -0.46 16.62 -6.00
C LEU A 73 0.04 18.04 -5.69
N ARG A 74 0.20 18.39 -4.40
CA ARG A 74 0.56 19.75 -3.96
C ARG A 74 2.02 19.90 -3.55
N CYS A 75 2.58 18.90 -2.86
CA CYS A 75 3.96 18.95 -2.35
C CYS A 75 4.83 17.79 -2.87
N SER A 76 4.29 16.97 -3.79
CA SER A 76 4.97 15.82 -4.40
C SER A 76 5.44 14.75 -3.41
N LEU A 77 5.07 14.86 -2.12
CA LEU A 77 5.36 13.84 -1.11
C LEU A 77 4.80 12.50 -1.56
N GLN A 78 5.64 11.48 -1.55
CA GLN A 78 5.26 10.12 -1.91
C GLN A 78 5.08 9.29 -0.65
N LYS A 79 4.11 8.37 -0.66
CA LYS A 79 3.99 7.32 0.35
C LYS A 79 3.66 5.98 -0.30
N VAL A 80 4.02 4.91 0.41
CA VAL A 80 3.71 3.54 0.03
C VAL A 80 2.70 3.00 1.03
N CYS A 81 1.63 2.40 0.53
CA CYS A 81 0.56 1.83 1.34
C CYS A 81 0.32 0.38 0.96
N ASP A 82 -0.20 -0.41 1.90
CA ASP A 82 -0.64 -1.77 1.67
C ASP A 82 -2.09 -1.79 1.11
N SER A 83 -2.36 -2.64 0.12
CA SER A 83 -3.69 -2.79 -0.48
C SER A 83 -4.80 -3.26 0.48
N LEU A 84 -4.46 -3.89 1.60
CA LEU A 84 -5.38 -4.27 2.69
C LEU A 84 -5.52 -3.19 3.77
N GLU A 85 -4.62 -2.21 3.80
CA GLU A 85 -4.68 -1.08 4.75
C GLU A 85 -5.33 0.15 4.11
N THR A 86 -5.14 0.34 2.80
CA THR A 86 -5.65 1.50 2.06
C THR A 86 -6.60 1.10 0.96
N CYS A 87 -7.83 1.62 1.04
CA CYS A 87 -8.85 1.36 0.03
C CYS A 87 -8.49 2.01 -1.32
N PHE A 88 -8.35 1.22 -2.37
CA PHE A 88 -8.01 1.73 -3.70
C PHE A 88 -9.10 2.57 -4.39
N ARG A 89 -10.35 2.47 -3.92
CA ARG A 89 -11.45 3.27 -4.48
C ARG A 89 -11.58 4.65 -3.82
N CYS A 90 -11.43 4.71 -2.50
CA CYS A 90 -11.71 5.94 -1.73
C CYS A 90 -10.52 6.46 -0.90
N LEU A 91 -9.36 5.83 -0.99
CA LEU A 91 -8.13 6.18 -0.27
C LEU A 91 -8.28 6.20 1.26
N TYR A 92 -9.26 5.47 1.79
CA TYR A 92 -9.41 5.31 3.24
C TYR A 92 -8.28 4.44 3.79
N GLU A 93 -7.54 4.98 4.77
CA GLU A 93 -6.35 4.38 5.40
C GLU A 93 -6.64 3.66 6.72
N GLY A 94 -7.91 3.53 7.12
CA GLY A 94 -8.27 2.84 8.36
C GLY A 94 -8.46 1.33 8.20
N GLY A 95 -7.93 0.73 7.13
CA GLY A 95 -8.05 -0.70 6.85
C GLY A 95 -9.43 -1.14 6.35
N PHE A 96 -9.50 -2.43 6.00
CA PHE A 96 -10.72 -3.12 5.64
C PHE A 96 -11.26 -3.95 6.82
N GLU A 97 -12.58 -4.00 6.95
CA GLU A 97 -13.25 -4.88 7.90
C GLU A 97 -13.17 -6.32 7.39
N LYS A 98 -12.70 -7.22 8.24
CA LYS A 98 -12.57 -8.65 7.97
C LYS A 98 -13.91 -9.36 8.19
N SER A 99 -14.29 -10.27 7.30
CA SER A 99 -15.41 -11.18 7.55
C SER A 99 -15.08 -12.17 8.66
N ASP A 100 -16.08 -12.55 9.47
CA ASP A 100 -15.92 -13.54 10.54
C ASP A 100 -15.65 -14.94 10.01
N PHE A 101 -16.16 -15.25 8.82
CA PHE A 101 -16.09 -16.58 8.23
C PHE A 101 -15.02 -16.67 7.14
N LEU A 102 -14.42 -17.86 7.07
CA LEU A 102 -13.53 -18.27 6.00
C LEU A 102 -14.31 -19.02 4.91
N HIS A 103 -14.07 -18.65 3.66
CA HIS A 103 -14.72 -19.19 2.48
C HIS A 103 -13.80 -20.17 1.73
N ARG A 104 -14.42 -21.01 0.88
CA ARG A 104 -13.68 -21.90 -0.02
C ARG A 104 -13.06 -21.10 -1.16
N ARG A 105 -11.77 -21.33 -1.43
CA ARG A 105 -11.02 -20.75 -2.55
C ARG A 105 -11.69 -20.93 -3.91
N GLY A 106 -12.33 -22.08 -4.14
CA GLY A 106 -13.03 -22.35 -5.39
C GLY A 106 -14.11 -21.33 -5.75
N THR A 107 -14.68 -20.64 -4.75
CA THR A 107 -15.70 -19.59 -4.96
C THR A 107 -15.11 -18.34 -5.60
N TYR A 108 -13.93 -17.91 -5.13
CA TYR A 108 -13.36 -16.61 -5.48
C TYR A 108 -12.21 -16.72 -6.49
N PHE A 109 -11.39 -17.76 -6.40
CA PHE A 109 -10.24 -17.97 -7.28
C PHE A 109 -10.51 -19.03 -8.37
N GLY A 110 -11.50 -19.90 -8.17
CA GLY A 110 -11.79 -21.02 -9.08
C GLY A 110 -10.94 -22.28 -8.80
N GLU A 111 -10.12 -22.25 -7.74
CA GLU A 111 -9.22 -23.35 -7.34
C GLU A 111 -9.63 -23.87 -5.95
N GLY A 112 -9.92 -25.16 -5.82
CA GLY A 112 -10.46 -25.76 -4.60
C GLY A 112 -9.46 -26.56 -3.76
N TYR A 113 -8.28 -26.87 -4.30
CA TYR A 113 -7.33 -27.81 -3.72
C TYR A 113 -6.15 -27.07 -3.09
N SER A 114 -6.32 -26.56 -1.87
CA SER A 114 -5.24 -25.90 -1.14
C SER A 114 -5.50 -25.89 0.38
N TYR A 115 -4.45 -25.75 1.18
CA TYR A 115 -4.53 -25.58 2.65
C TYR A 115 -5.01 -24.19 3.07
N TYR A 116 -5.07 -23.23 2.12
CA TYR A 116 -5.54 -21.88 2.37
C TYR A 116 -7.07 -21.78 2.25
N ARG A 117 -7.66 -20.89 3.03
CA ARG A 117 -9.04 -20.42 2.84
C ARG A 117 -9.05 -18.96 2.44
N VAL A 118 -10.21 -18.48 1.99
CA VAL A 118 -10.38 -17.09 1.59
C VAL A 118 -11.08 -16.31 2.68
N ARG A 119 -10.54 -15.15 3.05
CA ARG A 119 -11.26 -14.16 3.84
C ARG A 119 -11.71 -13.00 2.98
N LEU A 120 -12.93 -12.53 3.22
CA LEU A 120 -13.46 -11.32 2.63
C LEU A 120 -13.07 -10.10 3.47
N TYR A 121 -12.76 -9.03 2.78
CA TYR A 121 -12.37 -7.74 3.32
C TYR A 121 -13.31 -6.69 2.72
N LYS A 122 -13.93 -5.86 3.55
CA LYS A 122 -14.86 -4.81 3.09
C LYS A 122 -14.41 -3.44 3.56
N CYS A 123 -14.33 -2.48 2.65
CA CYS A 123 -14.04 -1.11 3.01
C CYS A 123 -15.27 -0.51 3.73
N PRO A 124 -15.11 0.01 4.97
CA PRO A 124 -16.24 0.56 5.72
C PRO A 124 -16.80 1.85 5.11
N LYS A 125 -15.99 2.58 4.32
CA LYS A 125 -16.39 3.86 3.71
C LYS A 125 -17.16 3.71 2.41
N CYS A 126 -16.68 2.87 1.50
CA CYS A 126 -17.22 2.78 0.13
C CYS A 126 -17.78 1.39 -0.23
N GLY A 127 -17.71 0.43 0.69
CA GLY A 127 -18.26 -0.92 0.49
C GLY A 127 -17.48 -1.81 -0.47
N LEU A 128 -16.35 -1.34 -1.00
CA LEU A 128 -15.47 -2.12 -1.86
C LEU A 128 -15.05 -3.42 -1.19
N GLN A 129 -15.12 -4.53 -1.94
CA GLN A 129 -14.82 -5.86 -1.43
C GLN A 129 -13.51 -6.38 -2.03
N MET A 130 -12.70 -6.96 -1.18
CA MET A 130 -11.48 -7.66 -1.55
C MET A 130 -11.45 -9.04 -0.92
N VAL A 131 -10.68 -9.95 -1.51
CA VAL A 131 -10.43 -11.29 -1.00
C VAL A 131 -8.94 -11.55 -0.89
N ALA A 132 -8.55 -12.24 0.17
CA ALA A 132 -7.19 -12.70 0.38
C ALA A 132 -7.19 -14.16 0.84
N ASP A 133 -6.19 -14.92 0.40
CA ASP A 133 -5.85 -16.19 1.03
C ASP A 133 -5.39 -15.95 2.49
N GLU A 134 -5.88 -16.79 3.40
CA GLU A 134 -5.45 -16.89 4.78
C GLU A 134 -5.13 -18.34 5.11
N TRP A 135 -4.09 -18.54 5.91
CA TRP A 135 -3.70 -19.86 6.39
C TRP A 135 -4.66 -20.30 7.49
N ASP A 136 -5.25 -21.50 7.34
CA ASP A 136 -6.34 -22.04 8.19
C ASP A 136 -5.84 -23.12 9.17
N GLN A 137 -4.63 -23.00 9.73
CA GLN A 137 -4.11 -23.90 10.77
C GLN A 137 -4.13 -23.28 12.15
#